data_AF-A0AAP5YS41-F1
#
_entry.id   AF-A0AAP5YS41-F1
#
_cell.length_a   1.000
_cell.length_b   1.000
_cell.length_c   1.000
_cell.angle_alpha   90.00
_cell.angle_beta   90.00
_cell.angle_gamma   90.00
#
_symmetry.space_group_name_H-M   'P 1'
#
loop_
_entity.id
_entity.type
_entity.pdbx_description
1 polymer ?
#
loop_
_entity_poly.entity_id
_entity_poly.type
_entity_poly.pdbx_seq_one_letter_code
_entity_poly.pdbx_strand_id
1 'polypeptide(L)'
;MKKLTLLSLSAVGATALLAIGLSSSSLANNQGFPLVDERQDQAEQQPARYFVKYHEGKESEVRALLRQHNIEVVDALVKQHVLIVVGEQAEVDKLAAHDAVEYTEQEPTRKLLSNGNTLQ
;
A
#
# COMPACT_ATOMS: atom_id res chain seq x y z
N MET A 1 4.74 29.53 -72.14
CA MET A 1 5.98 29.48 -71.32
C MET A 1 6.43 30.90 -71.02
N LYS A 2 6.34 31.35 -69.77
CA LYS A 2 7.08 32.49 -69.21
C LYS A 2 7.24 32.27 -67.70
N LYS A 3 8.37 32.74 -67.18
CA LYS A 3 9.17 32.18 -66.09
C LYS A 3 9.17 33.05 -64.83
N LEU A 4 9.59 32.40 -63.73
CA LEU A 4 10.24 32.88 -62.49
C LEU A 4 9.45 33.83 -61.56
N THR A 5 9.14 33.42 -60.33
CA THR A 5 9.95 33.47 -59.08
C THR A 5 9.97 34.85 -58.44
N LEU A 6 9.53 34.97 -57.17
CA LEU A 6 10.26 35.67 -56.11
C LEU A 6 9.55 35.55 -54.75
N LEU A 7 10.38 35.35 -53.73
CA LEU A 7 10.05 35.37 -52.31
C LEU A 7 9.36 36.67 -51.90
N SER A 8 8.46 36.57 -50.91
CA SER A 8 8.19 37.68 -50.01
C SER A 8 8.06 37.17 -48.58
N LEU A 9 9.10 37.47 -47.80
CA LEU A 9 9.13 37.47 -46.35
C LEU A 9 8.22 38.62 -45.87
N SER A 10 7.19 38.32 -45.09
CA SER A 10 6.46 39.35 -44.33
C SER A 10 6.32 38.91 -42.88
N ALA A 11 6.93 39.72 -42.01
CA ALA A 11 6.90 39.62 -40.58
C ALA A 11 5.59 40.16 -39.99
N VAL A 12 5.43 39.90 -38.69
CA VAL A 12 4.54 40.55 -37.72
C VAL A 12 3.12 40.00 -37.63
N GLY A 13 2.95 39.14 -36.61
CA GLY A 13 1.67 38.81 -36.00
C GLY A 13 1.90 38.42 -34.55
N ALA A 14 2.19 39.40 -33.70
CA ALA A 14 2.26 39.20 -32.26
C ALA A 14 0.84 38.99 -31.72
N THR A 15 0.40 37.74 -31.64
CA THR A 15 -0.75 37.37 -30.82
C THR A 15 -0.28 37.09 -29.40
N ALA A 16 -0.15 38.16 -28.62
CA ALA A 16 -0.31 38.08 -27.18
C ALA A 16 -1.80 37.84 -26.91
N LEU A 17 -2.17 36.78 -26.20
CA LEU A 17 -3.42 36.59 -25.46
C LEU A 17 -3.39 35.19 -24.84
N LEU A 18 -3.12 35.07 -23.53
CA LEU A 18 -4.17 35.00 -22.51
C LEU A 18 -3.52 34.68 -21.17
N ALA A 19 -3.67 35.61 -20.22
CA ALA A 19 -3.42 35.37 -18.82
C ALA A 19 -4.40 34.30 -18.31
N ILE A 20 -3.88 33.20 -17.79
CA ILE A 20 -4.60 32.38 -16.81
C ILE A 20 -3.61 32.08 -15.69
N GLY A 21 -3.43 33.08 -14.83
CA GLY A 21 -2.98 32.84 -13.47
C GLY A 21 -4.10 32.10 -12.74
N LEU A 22 -3.98 30.80 -12.64
CA LEU A 22 -4.67 30.02 -11.63
C LEU A 22 -3.60 29.39 -10.76
N SER A 23 -3.14 30.18 -9.79
CA SER A 23 -2.53 29.65 -8.57
C SER A 23 -3.56 28.71 -7.96
N SER A 24 -3.50 27.45 -8.35
CA SER A 24 -4.30 26.40 -7.75
C SER A 24 -3.71 26.16 -6.37
N SER A 25 -4.08 27.01 -5.42
CA SER A 25 -3.98 26.69 -4.00
C SER A 25 -4.95 25.54 -3.78
N SER A 26 -4.52 24.32 -4.11
CA SER A 26 -5.24 23.13 -3.71
C SER A 26 -5.10 23.05 -2.20
N LEU A 27 -6.04 23.68 -1.48
CA LEU A 27 -6.29 23.30 -0.10
C LEU A 27 -6.82 21.88 -0.17
N ALA A 28 -5.98 20.90 0.19
CA ALA A 28 -6.42 19.54 0.43
C ALA A 28 -7.42 19.59 1.60
N ASN A 29 -8.68 19.79 1.27
CA ASN A 29 -9.77 19.85 2.23
C ASN A 29 -10.06 18.42 2.68
N ASN A 30 -9.73 18.12 3.93
CA ASN A 30 -9.97 16.84 4.59
C ASN A 30 -11.38 16.74 5.20
N GLN A 31 -12.32 17.64 4.85
CA GLN A 31 -13.71 17.62 5.32
C GLN A 31 -14.50 16.32 5.04
N GLY A 32 -13.96 15.38 4.23
CA GLY A 32 -14.54 14.04 4.05
C GLY A 32 -14.12 12.99 5.08
N PHE A 33 -13.12 13.28 5.91
CA PHE A 33 -12.63 12.37 6.95
C PHE A 33 -12.78 13.03 8.31
N PRO A 34 -13.90 12.82 9.03
CA PRO A 34 -14.02 13.32 10.40
C PRO A 34 -12.83 12.83 11.24
N LEU A 35 -12.24 13.72 12.05
CA LEU A 35 -11.15 13.42 13.00
C LEU A 35 -11.63 12.56 14.19
N VAL A 36 -12.70 11.80 14.03
CA VAL A 36 -13.13 10.84 15.02
C VAL A 36 -12.21 9.64 14.87
N ASP A 37 -11.22 9.55 15.77
CA ASP A 37 -10.16 8.55 15.74
C ASP A 37 -10.62 7.16 16.25
N GLU A 38 -11.90 6.80 16.02
CA GLU A 38 -12.42 5.46 16.29
C GLU A 38 -11.73 4.39 15.43
N ARG A 39 -11.06 4.80 14.34
CA ARG A 39 -10.24 3.90 13.51
C ARG A 39 -9.07 3.32 14.30
N GLN A 40 -8.57 4.02 15.33
CA GLN A 40 -7.49 3.55 16.16
C GLN A 40 -7.99 2.42 17.06
N ASP A 41 -9.13 2.62 17.73
CA ASP A 41 -9.78 1.60 18.57
C ASP A 41 -10.21 0.37 17.74
N GLN A 42 -10.70 0.57 16.50
CA GLN A 42 -11.05 -0.52 15.59
C GLN A 42 -9.82 -1.30 15.07
N ALA A 43 -8.67 -0.65 14.90
CA ALA A 43 -7.43 -1.31 14.50
C ALA A 43 -6.86 -2.17 15.64
N GLU A 44 -7.01 -1.75 16.91
CA GLU A 44 -6.59 -2.53 18.08
C GLU A 44 -7.49 -3.76 18.33
N GLN A 45 -8.70 -3.80 17.77
CA GLN A 45 -9.62 -4.94 17.89
C GLN A 45 -9.44 -6.03 16.83
N GLN A 46 -8.57 -5.82 15.83
CA GLN A 46 -8.33 -6.86 14.83
C GLN A 46 -7.57 -8.05 15.45
N PRO A 47 -7.93 -9.29 15.10
CA PRO A 47 -7.21 -10.45 15.58
C PRO A 47 -5.75 -10.38 15.13
N ALA A 48 -4.83 -10.87 15.98
CA ALA A 48 -3.42 -10.90 15.64
C ALA A 48 -3.20 -11.70 14.35
N ARG A 49 -2.45 -11.09 13.42
CA ARG A 49 -2.03 -11.71 12.17
C ARG A 49 -0.58 -12.10 12.28
N TYR A 50 -0.20 -13.14 11.55
CA TYR A 50 1.16 -13.66 11.52
C TYR A 50 1.63 -13.81 10.07
N PHE A 51 2.91 -13.53 9.84
CA PHE A 51 3.62 -13.88 8.64
C PHE A 51 4.20 -15.28 8.79
N VAL A 52 3.91 -16.15 7.83
CA VAL A 52 4.52 -17.47 7.70
C VAL A 52 5.31 -17.48 6.40
N LYS A 53 6.62 -17.31 6.51
CA LYS A 53 7.55 -17.37 5.38
C LYS A 53 7.87 -18.84 5.11
N TYR A 54 7.77 -19.25 3.85
CA TYR A 54 8.05 -20.62 3.41
C TYR A 54 9.14 -20.67 2.35
N HIS A 55 9.80 -21.82 2.24
CA HIS A 55 10.81 -22.05 1.20
C HIS A 55 10.17 -22.21 -0.18
N GLU A 56 10.91 -21.88 -1.23
CA GLU A 56 10.41 -21.96 -2.61
C GLU A 56 9.87 -23.37 -2.95
N GLY A 57 8.72 -23.44 -3.61
CA GLY A 57 8.04 -24.69 -3.95
C GLY A 57 7.29 -25.37 -2.80
N LYS A 58 7.36 -24.86 -1.56
CA LYS A 58 6.72 -25.47 -0.38
C LYS A 58 5.33 -24.94 -0.02
N GLU A 59 4.77 -24.02 -0.80
CA GLU A 59 3.49 -23.38 -0.46
C GLU A 59 2.36 -24.38 -0.19
N SER A 60 2.21 -25.40 -1.03
CA SER A 60 1.13 -26.38 -0.89
C SER A 60 1.27 -27.21 0.40
N GLU A 61 2.51 -27.53 0.78
CA GLU A 61 2.84 -28.26 2.01
C GLU A 61 2.53 -27.41 3.24
N VAL A 62 2.97 -26.14 3.24
CA VAL A 62 2.68 -25.20 4.32
C VAL A 62 1.18 -24.93 4.45
N ARG A 63 0.44 -24.80 3.34
CA ARG A 63 -1.03 -24.66 3.38
C ARG A 63 -1.72 -25.90 3.96
N ALA A 64 -1.18 -27.09 3.73
CA ALA A 64 -1.71 -28.31 4.34
C ALA A 64 -1.43 -28.33 5.85
N LEU A 65 -0.22 -27.95 6.26
CA LEU A 65 0.19 -27.82 7.66
C LEU A 65 -0.70 -26.82 8.41
N LEU A 66 -0.94 -25.63 7.84
CA LEU A 66 -1.80 -24.61 8.43
C LEU A 66 -3.22 -25.14 8.70
N ARG A 67 -3.79 -25.91 7.76
CA ARG A 67 -5.10 -26.55 7.96
C ARG A 67 -5.10 -27.58 9.08
N GLN A 68 -4.02 -28.35 9.26
CA GLN A 68 -3.90 -29.32 10.35
C GLN A 68 -3.92 -28.65 11.72
N HIS A 69 -3.37 -27.43 11.81
CA HIS A 69 -3.34 -26.63 13.02
C HIS A 69 -4.56 -25.69 13.18
N ASN A 70 -5.57 -25.80 12.32
CA ASN A 70 -6.73 -24.90 12.28
C ASN A 70 -6.37 -23.41 12.15
N ILE A 71 -5.28 -23.12 11.43
CA ILE A 71 -4.81 -21.75 11.16
C ILE A 71 -5.37 -21.31 9.81
N GLU A 72 -6.01 -20.14 9.78
CA GLU A 72 -6.64 -19.59 8.58
C GLU A 72 -5.66 -18.74 7.78
N VAL A 73 -5.61 -18.92 6.45
CA VAL A 73 -4.87 -18.04 5.55
C VAL A 73 -5.78 -16.91 5.09
N VAL A 74 -5.42 -15.67 5.42
CA VAL A 74 -6.22 -14.48 5.10
C VAL A 74 -5.67 -13.68 3.93
N ASP A 75 -4.37 -13.83 3.61
CA ASP A 75 -3.73 -13.16 2.47
C ASP A 75 -2.41 -13.87 2.10
N ALA A 76 -1.81 -13.50 0.97
CA ALA A 76 -0.54 -14.06 0.51
C ALA A 76 0.31 -13.05 -0.27
N LEU A 77 1.59 -12.97 0.09
CA LEU A 77 2.62 -12.25 -0.65
C LEU A 77 3.41 -13.26 -1.50
N VAL A 78 2.80 -13.70 -2.60
CA VAL A 78 3.27 -14.86 -3.40
C VAL A 78 4.71 -14.72 -3.89
N LYS A 79 5.09 -13.54 -4.36
CA LYS A 79 6.46 -13.27 -4.84
C LYS A 79 7.50 -13.34 -3.73
N GLN A 80 7.08 -13.13 -2.49
CA GLN A 80 7.91 -13.19 -1.31
C GLN A 80 7.79 -14.53 -0.59
N HIS A 81 7.00 -15.48 -1.08
CA HIS A 81 6.76 -16.76 -0.39
C HIS A 81 6.30 -16.57 1.06
N VAL A 82 5.36 -15.64 1.29
CA VAL A 82 4.77 -15.41 2.62
C VAL A 82 3.26 -15.61 2.56
N LEU A 83 2.74 -16.36 3.52
CA LEU A 83 1.31 -16.42 3.83
C LEU A 83 1.03 -15.52 5.03
N ILE A 84 -0.07 -14.79 4.98
CA ILE A 84 -0.57 -14.02 6.13
C ILE A 84 -1.72 -14.81 6.74
N VAL A 85 -1.62 -15.10 8.03
CA VAL A 85 -2.50 -16.04 8.71
C VAL A 85 -3.10 -15.47 9.99
N VAL A 86 -4.24 -16.03 10.40
CA VAL A 86 -4.89 -15.77 11.68
C VAL A 86 -5.05 -17.10 12.41
N GLY A 87 -4.69 -17.13 13.69
CA GLY A 87 -4.75 -18.32 14.53
C GLY A 87 -4.18 -18.06 15.91
N GLU A 88 -4.25 -19.06 16.79
CA GLU A 88 -3.62 -18.97 18.11
C GLU A 88 -2.09 -18.96 17.99
N GLN A 89 -1.43 -18.07 18.73
CA GLN A 89 0.04 -17.94 18.70
C GLN A 89 0.74 -19.28 18.96
N ALA A 90 0.24 -20.05 19.94
CA ALA A 90 0.81 -21.36 20.28
C ALA A 90 0.75 -22.37 19.13
N GLU A 91 -0.22 -22.27 18.22
CA GLU A 91 -0.28 -23.11 17.02
C GLU A 91 0.65 -22.61 15.93
N VAL A 92 0.77 -21.29 15.77
CA VAL A 92 1.71 -20.67 14.82
C VAL A 92 3.16 -20.99 15.20
N ASP A 93 3.51 -20.94 16.48
CA ASP A 93 4.87 -21.20 16.97
C ASP A 93 5.32 -22.63 16.69
N LYS A 94 4.39 -23.60 16.59
CA LYS A 94 4.71 -24.98 16.21
C LYS A 94 5.19 -25.10 14.77
N LEU A 95 4.81 -24.17 13.89
CA LEU A 95 5.19 -24.19 12.48
C LEU A 95 6.67 -23.88 12.27
N ALA A 96 7.29 -23.09 13.16
CA ALA A 96 8.69 -22.66 13.04
C ALA A 96 9.69 -23.83 13.09
N ALA A 97 9.28 -24.99 13.63
CA ALA A 97 10.10 -26.19 13.67
C ALA A 97 10.02 -27.04 12.40
N HIS A 98 9.15 -26.70 11.44
CA HIS A 98 8.93 -27.50 10.24
C HIS A 98 9.89 -27.11 9.11
N ASP A 99 10.51 -28.09 8.45
CA ASP A 99 11.50 -27.93 7.36
C ASP A 99 11.00 -27.14 6.13
N ALA A 100 9.70 -26.85 6.05
CA ALA A 100 9.09 -26.12 4.93
C ALA A 100 8.94 -24.62 5.23
N VAL A 101 9.09 -24.24 6.51
CA VAL A 101 8.87 -22.90 7.05
C VAL A 101 10.23 -22.29 7.38
N GLU A 102 10.47 -21.09 6.86
CA GLU A 102 11.71 -20.35 7.10
C GLU A 102 11.63 -19.57 8.41
N TYR A 103 10.50 -18.90 8.65
CA TYR A 103 10.19 -18.25 9.92
C TYR A 103 8.70 -17.95 10.07
N THR A 104 8.30 -17.71 11.31
CA THR A 104 7.01 -17.14 11.68
C THR A 104 7.20 -15.86 12.49
N GLU A 105 6.43 -14.82 12.21
CA GLU A 105 6.50 -13.54 12.94
C GLU A 105 5.10 -12.93 13.07
N GLN A 106 4.82 -12.21 14.15
CA GLN A 106 3.57 -11.44 14.28
C GLN A 106 3.61 -10.20 13.37
N GLU A 107 2.52 -9.92 12.66
CA GLU A 107 2.39 -8.68 11.90
C GLU A 107 2.42 -7.47 12.84
N PRO A 108 3.31 -6.47 12.61
CA PRO A 108 3.48 -5.36 13.52
C PRO A 108 2.25 -4.46 13.54
N THR A 109 1.73 -4.16 14.74
CA THR A 109 0.63 -3.21 14.92
C THR A 109 1.13 -1.79 14.66
N ARG A 110 0.54 -1.12 13.67
CA ARG A 110 0.86 0.27 13.34
C ARG A 110 0.06 1.23 14.21
N LYS A 111 0.73 2.22 14.81
CA LYS A 111 0.08 3.34 15.50
C LYS A 111 0.32 4.64 14.73
N LEU A 112 -0.75 5.42 14.52
CA LEU A 112 -0.61 6.76 13.98
C LEU A 112 0.01 7.65 15.05
N LEU A 113 1.14 8.28 14.74
CA LEU A 113 1.77 9.27 15.60
C LEU A 113 1.02 10.60 15.43
N SER A 114 0.42 11.10 16.51
CA SER A 114 -0.14 12.45 16.54
C SER A 114 0.98 13.45 16.80
N ASN A 115 1.25 14.32 15.82
CA ASN A 115 2.17 15.43 16.01
C ASN A 115 1.45 16.49 16.84
N GLY A 116 1.77 16.56 18.14
CA GLY A 116 1.22 17.54 19.07
C GLY A 116 1.62 18.96 18.71
N ASN A 117 0.90 19.57 17.77
CA ASN A 117 0.86 21.02 17.60
C ASN A 117 -0.55 21.47 17.94
N THR A 118 -0.84 21.44 19.25
CA THR A 118 -1.96 22.15 19.84
C THR A 118 -1.68 23.64 19.65
N LEU A 119 -2.21 24.22 18.57
CA LEU A 119 -2.27 25.67 18.44
C LEU A 119 -3.21 26.18 19.53
N GLN A 120 -2.61 26.74 20.59
CA GLN A 120 -3.31 27.66 21.48
C GLN A 120 -3.69 28.94 20.71
#